data_AF-A0A316LZ26-F1
#
_entry.id   AF-A0A316LZ26-F1
#
_cell.length_a   1.000
_cell.length_b   1.000
_cell.length_c   1.000
_cell.angle_alpha   90.00
_cell.angle_beta   90.00
_cell.angle_gamma   90.00
#
_symmetry.space_group_name_H-M   'P 1'
#
loop_
_entity.id
_entity.type
_entity.pdbx_description
1 polymer ?
#
loop_
_entity_poly.entity_id
_entity_poly.type
_entity_poly.pdbx_seq_one_letter_code
_entity_poly.pdbx_strand_id
1 'polypeptide(L)'
;MIVICLFAMTAGVLCVMFFMQNTVMKRVYGNEIRKDIFRINDLTETVMSELSALTADGGADTDGDKALPDAAALLFAAGELERCDLGGRIHELYDGLRKDTIQTVRDYAAASLKNGGSDLSAEAAARLAESAFAAAKQLRGATQFLMSELNDSDTDKMDSAYYRAMDVDAKIYKRLTTYINMNAEAAQ
;
A
#
# COMPACT_ATOMS: atom_id res chain seq x y z
N MET A 1 -14.18 47.60 28.98
CA MET A 1 -15.20 47.03 28.07
C MET A 1 -14.67 46.86 26.64
N ILE A 2 -14.13 47.92 26.00
CA ILE A 2 -13.55 47.87 24.64
C ILE A 2 -12.45 46.81 24.48
N VAL A 3 -11.55 46.68 25.46
CA VAL A 3 -10.44 45.70 25.44
C VAL A 3 -10.94 44.24 25.42
N ILE A 4 -12.02 43.94 26.16
CA ILE A 4 -12.60 42.58 26.21
C ILE A 4 -13.25 42.22 24.86
N CYS A 5 -13.92 43.18 24.22
CA CYS A 5 -14.48 42.99 22.88
C CYS A 5 -13.38 42.76 21.82
N LEU A 6 -12.25 43.46 21.92
CA LEU A 6 -11.08 43.24 21.05
C LEU A 6 -10.50 41.83 21.23
N PHE A 7 -10.33 41.36 22.47
CA PHE A 7 -9.88 39.99 22.74
C PHE A 7 -10.83 38.93 22.20
N ALA A 8 -12.15 39.12 22.36
CA ALA A 8 -13.16 38.22 21.84
C ALA A 8 -13.15 38.15 20.30
N MET A 9 -12.98 39.29 19.63
CA MET A 9 -12.84 39.31 18.16
C MET A 9 -11.57 38.60 17.69
N THR A 10 -10.42 38.82 18.33
CA THR A 10 -9.18 38.12 17.98
C THR A 10 -9.28 36.61 18.22
N ALA A 11 -9.92 36.16 19.30
CA ALA A 11 -10.16 34.74 19.56
C ALA A 11 -11.09 34.12 18.51
N GLY A 12 -12.15 34.83 18.11
CA GLY A 12 -13.05 34.40 17.04
C GLY A 12 -12.33 34.24 15.70
N VAL A 13 -11.50 35.21 15.32
CA VAL A 13 -10.71 35.15 14.08
C VAL A 13 -9.71 33.99 14.12
N LEU A 14 -9.02 33.77 15.24
CA LEU A 14 -8.09 32.64 15.41
C LEU A 14 -8.81 31.30 15.27
N CYS A 15 -9.98 31.12 15.89
CA CYS A 15 -10.77 29.90 15.76
C CYS A 15 -11.17 29.61 14.31
N VAL A 16 -11.58 30.64 13.56
CA VAL A 16 -11.93 30.51 12.14
C VAL A 16 -10.69 30.15 11.31
N MET A 17 -9.54 30.78 11.57
CA MET A 17 -8.29 30.47 10.88
C MET A 17 -7.83 29.03 11.15
N PHE A 18 -7.89 28.56 12.40
CA PHE A 18 -7.59 27.17 12.75
C PHE A 18 -8.57 26.19 12.08
N PHE A 19 -9.86 26.51 12.02
CA PHE A 19 -10.84 25.69 11.33
C PHE A 19 -10.56 25.60 9.83
N MET A 20 -10.24 26.72 9.17
CA MET A 20 -9.87 26.73 7.75
C MET A 20 -8.57 25.96 7.49
N GLN A 21 -7.53 26.17 8.30
CA GLN A 21 -6.27 25.44 8.18
C GLN A 21 -6.46 23.94 8.37
N ASN A 22 -7.25 23.53 9.36
CA ASN A 22 -7.55 22.12 9.59
C ASN A 22 -8.30 21.51 8.39
N THR A 23 -9.27 22.24 7.83
CA THR A 23 -10.03 21.80 6.64
C THR A 23 -9.13 21.67 5.40
N VAL A 24 -8.24 22.63 5.17
CA VAL A 24 -7.30 22.61 4.03
C VAL A 24 -6.27 21.49 4.18
N MET A 25 -5.64 21.36 5.35
CA MET A 25 -4.71 20.28 5.64
C MET A 25 -5.37 18.93 5.42
N LYS A 26 -6.57 18.73 5.98
CA LYS A 26 -7.37 17.54 5.73
C LYS A 26 -7.52 17.29 4.24
N ARG A 27 -7.97 18.28 3.45
CA ARG A 27 -8.16 18.17 1.98
C ARG A 27 -6.91 17.71 1.23
N VAL A 28 -5.76 18.31 1.56
CA VAL A 28 -4.48 17.98 0.92
C VAL A 28 -4.02 16.57 1.30
N TYR A 29 -4.04 16.20 2.59
CA TYR A 29 -3.65 14.86 3.03
C TYR A 29 -4.56 13.76 2.46
N GLY A 30 -5.88 14.00 2.37
CA GLY A 30 -6.82 13.05 1.76
C GLY A 30 -6.52 12.76 0.30
N ASN A 31 -6.13 13.79 -0.47
CA ASN A 31 -5.75 13.62 -1.87
C ASN A 31 -4.44 12.84 -2.07
N GLU A 32 -3.44 13.06 -1.22
CA GLU A 32 -2.17 12.32 -1.31
C GLU A 32 -2.36 10.85 -0.92
N ILE A 33 -3.09 10.58 0.17
CA ILE A 33 -3.44 9.21 0.61
C ILE A 33 -4.20 8.45 -0.48
N ARG A 34 -5.10 9.14 -1.20
CA ARG A 34 -5.80 8.55 -2.33
C ARG A 34 -4.83 8.11 -3.43
N LYS A 35 -3.91 8.99 -3.84
CA LYS A 35 -2.92 8.67 -4.86
C LYS A 35 -2.08 7.46 -4.45
N ASP A 36 -1.73 7.38 -3.17
CA ASP A 36 -0.94 6.29 -2.64
C ASP A 36 -1.67 4.94 -2.68
N ILE A 37 -2.99 4.89 -2.49
CA ILE A 37 -3.77 3.64 -2.63
C ILE A 37 -3.74 3.11 -4.06
N PHE A 38 -4.01 3.99 -5.03
CA PHE A 38 -3.92 3.60 -6.45
C PHE A 38 -2.49 3.21 -6.80
N ARG A 39 -1.50 3.96 -6.31
CA ARG A 39 -0.08 3.67 -6.54
C ARG A 39 0.32 2.31 -5.98
N ILE A 40 -0.12 1.94 -4.77
CA ILE A 40 0.15 0.63 -4.18
C ILE A 40 -0.50 -0.49 -5.01
N ASN A 41 -1.72 -0.28 -5.51
CA ASN A 41 -2.38 -1.24 -6.40
C ASN A 41 -1.55 -1.48 -7.68
N ASP A 42 -1.08 -0.41 -8.32
CA ASP A 42 -0.30 -0.51 -9.56
C ASP A 42 1.09 -1.13 -9.32
N LEU A 43 1.75 -0.77 -8.22
CA LEU A 43 3.04 -1.33 -7.83
C LEU A 43 2.95 -2.82 -7.49
N THR A 44 1.89 -3.24 -6.79
CA THR A 44 1.65 -4.66 -6.52
C THR A 44 1.30 -5.44 -7.79
N GLU A 45 0.63 -4.81 -8.77
CA GLU A 45 0.47 -5.41 -10.11
C GLU A 45 1.81 -5.68 -10.77
N THR A 46 2.70 -4.69 -10.72
CA THR A 46 4.02 -4.76 -11.33
C THR A 46 4.81 -5.91 -10.70
N VAL A 47 4.86 -5.96 -9.37
CA VAL A 47 5.53 -7.04 -8.63
C VAL A 47 4.97 -8.41 -9.01
N MET A 48 3.64 -8.55 -9.02
CA MET A 48 3.00 -9.83 -9.36
C MET A 48 3.26 -10.23 -10.82
N SER A 49 3.22 -9.28 -11.76
CA SER A 49 3.49 -9.51 -13.17
C SER A 49 4.92 -9.99 -13.40
N GLU A 50 5.90 -9.30 -12.82
CA GLU A 50 7.32 -9.65 -12.92
C GLU A 50 7.60 -11.05 -12.33
N LEU A 51 6.97 -11.39 -11.21
CA LEU A 51 7.18 -12.68 -10.55
C LEU A 51 6.35 -13.82 -11.15
N SER A 52 5.29 -13.53 -11.91
CA SER A 52 4.33 -14.53 -12.43
C SER A 52 4.99 -15.60 -13.32
N ALA A 53 6.03 -15.21 -14.06
CA ALA A 53 6.78 -16.11 -14.94
C ALA A 53 7.53 -17.22 -14.16
N LEU A 54 7.80 -17.00 -12.86
CA LEU A 54 8.48 -17.93 -11.98
C LEU A 54 7.54 -18.76 -11.09
N THR A 55 6.29 -18.32 -10.93
CA THR A 55 5.31 -18.96 -10.03
C THR A 55 4.24 -19.78 -10.78
N ALA A 56 4.11 -19.63 -12.10
CA ALA A 56 3.22 -20.46 -12.90
C ALA A 56 3.83 -21.85 -13.17
N ASP A 57 3.32 -22.83 -12.42
CA ASP A 57 3.39 -24.30 -12.50
C ASP A 57 4.43 -24.96 -13.44
N GLY A 58 5.24 -25.84 -12.81
CA GLY A 58 5.97 -26.99 -13.37
C GLY A 58 6.12 -27.10 -14.88
N GLY A 59 7.25 -26.63 -15.41
CA GLY A 59 7.61 -26.91 -16.78
C GLY A 59 8.98 -26.37 -17.11
N ALA A 60 9.97 -27.24 -16.98
CA ALA A 60 11.13 -27.18 -17.85
C ALA A 60 10.67 -27.36 -19.30
N ASP A 61 10.05 -26.34 -19.88
CA ASP A 61 10.20 -26.08 -21.31
C ASP A 61 11.40 -25.15 -21.43
N THR A 62 12.57 -25.79 -21.48
CA THR A 62 13.87 -25.21 -21.80
C THR A 62 13.97 -24.80 -23.27
N ASP A 63 12.92 -24.18 -23.82
CA ASP A 63 12.89 -23.63 -25.18
C ASP A 63 11.97 -22.41 -25.21
N GLY A 64 12.48 -21.31 -24.67
CA GLY A 64 11.82 -20.02 -24.70
C GLY A 64 12.53 -19.09 -23.75
N ASP A 65 13.12 -18.03 -24.30
CA ASP A 65 13.80 -16.94 -23.63
C ASP A 65 12.86 -16.22 -22.66
N LYS A 66 12.44 -16.88 -21.56
CA LYS A 66 11.67 -16.27 -20.48
C LYS A 66 12.65 -15.34 -19.77
N ALA A 67 12.55 -14.05 -20.09
CA ALA A 67 13.32 -13.03 -19.42
C ALA A 67 13.21 -13.23 -17.91
N LEU A 68 14.36 -13.36 -17.25
CA LEU A 68 14.42 -13.32 -15.79
C LEU A 68 13.70 -12.04 -15.31
N PRO A 69 12.93 -12.09 -14.22
CA PRO A 69 12.25 -10.90 -13.72
C PRO A 69 13.24 -9.76 -13.53
N ASP A 70 12.83 -8.55 -13.91
CA ASP A 70 13.73 -7.40 -13.81
C ASP A 70 13.91 -7.02 -12.33
N ALA A 71 15.04 -7.44 -11.76
CA ALA A 71 15.39 -7.12 -10.38
C ALA A 71 15.43 -5.60 -10.13
N ALA A 72 15.75 -4.78 -11.14
CA ALA A 72 15.70 -3.33 -11.01
C ALA A 72 14.25 -2.82 -10.93
N ALA A 73 13.34 -3.35 -11.73
CA ALA A 73 11.91 -3.03 -11.66
C ALA A 73 11.31 -3.43 -10.30
N LEU A 74 11.66 -4.61 -9.78
CA LEU A 74 11.23 -5.09 -8.47
C LEU A 74 11.77 -4.21 -7.33
N LEU A 75 13.06 -3.86 -7.35
CA LEU A 75 13.64 -2.96 -6.36
C LEU A 75 13.06 -1.54 -6.45
N PHE A 76 12.78 -1.06 -7.65
CA PHE A 76 12.11 0.23 -7.85
C PHE A 76 10.70 0.20 -7.27
N ALA A 77 9.91 -0.84 -7.56
CA ALA A 77 8.57 -0.99 -7.01
C ALA A 77 8.59 -1.07 -5.47
N ALA A 78 9.53 -1.81 -4.89
CA ALA A 78 9.70 -1.88 -3.43
C ALA A 78 10.09 -0.52 -2.82
N GLY A 79 10.96 0.25 -3.48
CA GLY A 79 11.32 1.60 -3.05
C GLY A 79 10.16 2.61 -3.15
N GLU A 80 9.33 2.49 -4.18
CA GLU A 80 8.12 3.32 -4.33
C GLU A 80 7.05 2.94 -3.30
N LEU A 81 6.88 1.65 -3.00
CA LEU A 81 5.99 1.19 -1.94
C LEU A 81 6.37 1.77 -0.57
N GLU A 82 7.66 1.95 -0.28
CA GLU A 82 8.15 2.55 0.96
C GLU A 82 7.73 4.03 1.12
N ARG A 83 7.51 4.73 0.00
CA ARG A 83 7.15 6.15 -0.02
C ARG A 83 5.65 6.42 0.13
N CYS A 84 4.81 5.44 -0.19
CA CYS A 84 3.36 5.58 -0.05
C CYS A 84 2.96 5.76 1.43
N ASP A 85 1.96 6.57 1.74
CA ASP A 85 1.40 6.64 3.08
C ASP A 85 -0.13 6.69 3.03
N LEU A 86 -0.75 5.76 3.76
CA LEU A 86 -2.21 5.71 3.86
C LEU A 86 -2.77 6.57 5.00
N GLY A 87 -1.92 7.03 5.92
CA GLY A 87 -2.33 7.82 7.08
C GLY A 87 -3.39 7.16 7.98
N GLY A 88 -3.73 7.84 9.08
CA GLY A 88 -4.77 7.39 10.02
C GLY A 88 -4.47 6.03 10.70
N ARG A 89 -5.49 5.37 11.25
CA ARG A 89 -5.31 4.04 11.87
C ARG A 89 -5.28 2.88 10.87
N ILE A 90 -5.83 3.07 9.66
CA ILE A 90 -5.72 2.09 8.57
C ILE A 90 -4.24 1.83 8.22
N HIS A 91 -3.38 2.84 8.40
CA HIS A 91 -1.93 2.72 8.26
C HIS A 91 -1.35 1.55 9.08
N GLU A 92 -1.73 1.33 10.33
CA GLU A 92 -1.07 0.32 11.19
C GLU A 92 -1.18 -1.12 10.63
N LEU A 93 -2.37 -1.49 10.15
CA LEU A 93 -2.62 -2.81 9.56
C LEU A 93 -1.97 -2.95 8.19
N TYR A 94 -2.00 -1.87 7.42
CA TYR A 94 -1.56 -1.85 6.05
C TYR A 94 -0.04 -1.74 5.92
N ASP A 95 0.59 -1.04 6.87
CA ASP A 95 2.04 -0.87 6.95
C ASP A 95 2.74 -2.20 7.23
N GLY A 96 2.10 -3.11 8.00
CA GLY A 96 2.55 -4.49 8.14
C GLY A 96 2.63 -5.22 6.80
N LEU A 97 1.51 -5.32 6.08
CA LEU A 97 1.46 -5.97 4.76
C LEU A 97 2.42 -5.35 3.75
N ARG A 98 2.54 -4.02 3.79
CA ARG A 98 3.43 -3.26 2.92
C ARG A 98 4.90 -3.55 3.22
N LYS A 99 5.29 -3.54 4.49
CA LYS A 99 6.66 -3.88 4.93
C LYS A 99 7.01 -5.31 4.56
N ASP A 100 6.11 -6.26 4.77
CA ASP A 100 6.31 -7.67 4.42
C ASP A 100 6.51 -7.84 2.90
N THR A 101 5.71 -7.15 2.09
CA THR A 101 5.85 -7.13 0.62
C THR A 101 7.19 -6.53 0.21
N ILE A 102 7.57 -5.38 0.78
CA ILE A 102 8.85 -4.72 0.48
C ILE A 102 10.02 -5.65 0.82
N GLN A 103 9.97 -6.28 1.99
CA GLN A 103 11.04 -7.14 2.48
C GLN A 103 11.21 -8.38 1.58
N THR A 104 10.13 -9.10 1.31
CA THR A 104 10.16 -10.31 0.47
C THR A 104 10.61 -10.01 -0.97
N VAL A 105 10.18 -8.88 -1.55
CA VAL A 105 10.63 -8.44 -2.88
C VAL A 105 12.13 -8.10 -2.86
N ARG A 106 12.62 -7.40 -1.83
CA ARG A 106 14.06 -7.09 -1.69
C ARG A 106 14.90 -8.35 -1.50
N ASP A 107 14.42 -9.31 -0.73
CA ASP A 107 15.11 -10.59 -0.48
C ASP A 107 15.24 -11.38 -1.79
N TYR A 108 14.16 -11.49 -2.57
CA TYR A 108 14.20 -12.10 -3.90
C TYR A 108 15.15 -11.34 -4.84
N ALA A 109 15.03 -10.01 -4.94
CA ALA A 109 15.87 -9.23 -5.86
C ALA A 109 17.37 -9.31 -5.49
N ALA A 110 17.70 -9.28 -4.20
CA ALA A 110 19.06 -9.45 -3.72
C ALA A 110 19.62 -10.86 -4.02
N ALA A 111 18.80 -11.90 -3.87
CA ALA A 111 19.16 -13.27 -4.25
C ALA A 111 19.36 -13.41 -5.77
N SER A 112 18.46 -12.83 -6.58
CA SER A 112 18.53 -12.84 -8.04
C SER A 112 19.78 -12.16 -8.57
N LEU A 113 20.16 -11.01 -8.01
CA LEU A 113 21.38 -10.27 -8.39
C LEU A 113 22.67 -10.99 -7.97
N LYS A 114 22.66 -11.73 -6.84
CA LYS A 114 23.83 -12.50 -6.36
C LYS A 114 24.07 -13.80 -7.12
N ASN A 115 23.08 -14.32 -7.85
CA ASN A 115 23.25 -15.51 -8.70
C ASN A 115 24.19 -15.28 -9.90
N GLY A 116 24.72 -14.07 -10.10
CA GLY A 116 25.91 -13.84 -10.92
C GLY A 116 27.23 -14.36 -10.32
N GLY A 117 27.23 -14.90 -9.08
CA GLY A 117 28.44 -15.40 -8.42
C GLY A 117 28.34 -16.27 -7.15
N SER A 118 27.16 -16.67 -6.63
CA SER A 118 27.09 -17.58 -5.46
C SER A 118 25.82 -18.44 -5.33
N ASP A 119 26.01 -19.76 -5.12
CA ASP A 119 25.33 -20.79 -4.27
C ASP A 119 23.86 -20.71 -3.82
N LEU A 120 22.97 -19.92 -4.43
CA LEU A 120 21.52 -20.07 -4.17
C LEU A 120 20.93 -21.13 -5.11
N SER A 121 20.42 -22.23 -4.55
CA SER A 121 19.75 -23.24 -5.37
C SER A 121 18.54 -22.64 -6.08
N ALA A 122 18.24 -23.11 -7.30
CA ALA A 122 17.07 -22.66 -8.06
C ALA A 122 15.77 -22.82 -7.25
N GLU A 123 15.70 -23.84 -6.39
CA GLU A 123 14.58 -24.08 -5.48
C GLU A 123 14.44 -22.98 -4.42
N ALA A 124 15.55 -22.51 -3.83
CA ALA A 124 15.52 -21.42 -2.86
C ALA A 124 15.12 -20.08 -3.51
N ALA A 125 15.55 -19.81 -4.75
CA ALA A 125 15.12 -18.64 -5.50
C ALA A 125 13.62 -18.70 -5.86
N ALA A 126 13.11 -19.87 -6.23
CA ALA A 126 11.69 -20.07 -6.52
C ALA A 126 10.81 -19.84 -5.27
N ARG A 127 11.23 -20.34 -4.09
CA ARG A 127 10.53 -20.09 -2.84
C ARG A 127 10.50 -18.61 -2.45
N LEU A 128 11.60 -17.88 -2.70
CA LEU A 128 11.63 -16.43 -2.47
C LEU A 128 10.68 -15.68 -3.42
N ALA A 129 10.64 -16.09 -4.70
CA ALA A 129 9.70 -15.52 -5.68
C ALA A 129 8.24 -15.78 -5.29
N GLU A 130 7.92 -17.01 -4.87
CA GLU A 130 6.58 -17.39 -4.40
C GLU A 130 6.16 -16.60 -3.16
N SER A 131 7.07 -16.44 -2.19
CA SER A 131 6.83 -15.64 -0.99
C SER A 131 6.57 -14.16 -1.33
N ALA A 132 7.37 -13.57 -2.21
CA ALA A 132 7.17 -12.19 -2.66
C ALA A 132 5.86 -12.02 -3.44
N PHE A 133 5.50 -12.98 -4.29
CA PHE A 133 4.23 -12.98 -5.02
C PHE A 133 3.03 -13.08 -4.07
N ALA A 134 3.09 -13.97 -3.07
CA ALA A 134 2.03 -14.14 -2.08
C ALA A 134 1.82 -12.87 -1.25
N ALA A 135 2.90 -12.24 -0.77
CA ALA A 135 2.85 -10.99 -0.04
C ALA A 135 2.24 -9.86 -0.90
N ALA A 136 2.71 -9.70 -2.14
CA ALA A 136 2.18 -8.72 -3.08
C ALA A 136 0.69 -8.96 -3.39
N LYS A 137 0.27 -10.22 -3.52
CA LYS A 137 -1.14 -10.61 -3.75
C LYS A 137 -2.01 -10.25 -2.55
N GLN A 138 -1.55 -10.52 -1.32
CA GLN A 138 -2.29 -10.16 -0.11
C GLN A 138 -2.44 -8.65 0.02
N LEU A 139 -1.34 -7.90 -0.19
CA LEU A 139 -1.36 -6.44 -0.19
C LEU A 139 -2.30 -5.89 -1.28
N ARG A 140 -2.24 -6.40 -2.51
CA ARG A 140 -3.13 -6.01 -3.60
C ARG A 140 -4.59 -6.27 -3.26
N GLY A 141 -4.93 -7.45 -2.71
CA GLY A 141 -6.30 -7.77 -2.29
C GLY A 141 -6.84 -6.80 -1.26
N ALA A 142 -6.03 -6.47 -0.24
CA ALA A 142 -6.39 -5.47 0.77
C ALA A 142 -6.58 -4.07 0.14
N THR A 143 -5.74 -3.72 -0.83
CA THR A 143 -5.82 -2.45 -1.57
C THR A 143 -7.08 -2.36 -2.42
N GLN A 144 -7.39 -3.41 -3.18
CA GLN A 144 -8.59 -3.48 -4.01
C GLN A 144 -9.87 -3.43 -3.17
N PHE A 145 -9.85 -4.05 -1.98
CA PHE A 145 -10.94 -3.90 -1.02
C PHE A 145 -11.11 -2.43 -0.60
N LEU A 146 -10.03 -1.74 -0.21
CA LEU A 146 -10.10 -0.30 0.14
C LEU A 146 -10.60 0.53 -1.03
N MET A 147 -10.09 0.29 -2.24
CA MET A 147 -10.57 0.96 -3.45
C MET A 147 -12.06 0.71 -3.67
N SER A 148 -12.56 -0.51 -3.48
CA SER A 148 -13.99 -0.81 -3.64
C SER A 148 -14.89 -0.11 -2.62
N GLU A 149 -14.37 0.18 -1.43
CA GLU A 149 -15.12 0.83 -0.35
C GLU A 149 -15.02 2.37 -0.41
N LEU A 150 -13.94 2.89 -1.00
CA LEU A 150 -13.61 4.31 -0.97
C LEU A 150 -13.78 5.00 -2.32
N ASN A 151 -13.69 4.27 -3.43
CA ASN A 151 -13.78 4.84 -4.78
C ASN A 151 -15.24 5.20 -5.12
N ASP A 152 -15.44 6.44 -5.55
CA ASP A 152 -16.72 6.98 -6.03
C ASP A 152 -16.45 7.81 -7.28
N SER A 153 -17.40 7.85 -8.22
CA SER A 153 -17.30 8.72 -9.40
C SER A 153 -17.38 10.21 -9.04
N ASP A 154 -17.95 10.52 -7.88
CA ASP A 154 -17.99 11.83 -7.26
C ASP A 154 -16.78 12.02 -6.33
N THR A 155 -15.88 12.92 -6.71
CA THR A 155 -14.62 13.18 -6.01
C THR A 155 -14.82 13.71 -4.58
N ASP A 156 -15.88 14.47 -4.32
CA ASP A 156 -16.18 15.02 -2.99
C ASP A 156 -16.76 13.92 -2.06
N LYS A 157 -17.54 12.97 -2.61
CA LYS A 157 -18.01 11.80 -1.85
C LYS A 157 -16.88 10.85 -1.52
N MET A 158 -15.99 10.62 -2.47
CA MET A 158 -14.78 9.83 -2.27
C MET A 158 -13.89 10.47 -1.19
N ASP A 159 -13.62 11.77 -1.25
CA ASP A 159 -12.87 12.49 -0.21
C ASP A 159 -13.54 12.33 1.17
N SER A 160 -14.85 12.49 1.23
CA SER A 160 -15.63 12.31 2.45
C SER A 160 -15.58 10.87 2.99
N ALA A 161 -15.52 9.85 2.11
CA ALA A 161 -15.34 8.46 2.50
C ALA A 161 -13.95 8.24 3.10
N TYR A 162 -12.91 8.79 2.48
CA TYR A 162 -11.54 8.79 2.99
C TYR A 162 -11.43 9.42 4.38
N TYR A 163 -12.02 10.59 4.61
CA TYR A 163 -12.01 11.20 5.94
C TYR A 163 -12.69 10.33 6.98
N ARG A 164 -13.83 9.74 6.64
CA ARG A 164 -14.54 8.85 7.57
C ARG A 164 -13.76 7.58 7.86
N ALA A 165 -12.96 7.10 6.91
CA ALA A 165 -12.12 5.92 7.07
C ALA A 165 -10.93 6.15 8.04
N MET A 166 -10.52 7.41 8.25
CA MET A 166 -9.49 7.77 9.23
C MET A 166 -9.97 7.75 10.69
N ASP A 167 -11.29 7.72 10.93
CA ASP A 167 -11.85 7.71 12.26
C ASP A 167 -11.65 6.34 12.96
N VAL A 168 -11.50 6.36 14.28
CA VAL A 168 -11.25 5.17 15.12
C VAL A 168 -12.43 4.18 15.08
N ASP A 169 -13.64 4.69 14.86
CA ASP A 169 -14.86 3.87 14.74
C ASP A 169 -15.22 3.53 13.29
N ALA A 170 -14.33 3.81 12.32
CA ALA A 170 -14.58 3.55 10.93
C ALA A 170 -14.93 2.07 10.68
N LYS A 171 -16.12 1.83 10.14
CA LYS A 171 -16.58 0.48 9.73
C LYS A 171 -15.60 -0.18 8.76
N ILE A 172 -14.91 0.62 7.94
CA ILE A 172 -13.90 0.17 6.97
C ILE A 172 -12.70 -0.44 7.68
N TYR A 173 -12.21 0.15 8.77
CA TYR A 173 -11.10 -0.40 9.56
C TYR A 173 -11.43 -1.82 10.05
N LYS A 174 -12.59 -2.00 10.69
CA LYS A 174 -13.04 -3.32 11.20
C LYS A 174 -13.14 -4.36 10.09
N ARG A 175 -13.73 -4.00 8.94
CA ARG A 175 -13.88 -4.90 7.79
C ARG A 175 -12.54 -5.25 7.15
N LEU A 176 -11.62 -4.29 7.05
CA LEU A 176 -10.27 -4.52 6.55
C LEU A 176 -9.51 -5.48 7.48
N THR A 177 -9.60 -5.31 8.80
CA THR A 177 -9.01 -6.25 9.77
C THR A 177 -9.55 -7.66 9.55
N THR A 178 -10.87 -7.82 9.42
CA THR A 178 -11.48 -9.13 9.14
C THR A 178 -10.97 -9.72 7.83
N TYR A 179 -10.89 -8.93 6.75
CA TYR A 179 -10.40 -9.39 5.45
C TYR A 179 -8.94 -9.86 5.52
N ILE A 180 -8.07 -9.09 6.18
CA ILE A 180 -6.65 -9.43 6.34
C ILE A 180 -6.50 -10.72 7.15
N ASN A 181 -7.22 -10.84 8.28
CA ASN A 181 -7.14 -12.01 9.16
C ASN A 181 -7.67 -13.28 8.48
N MET A 182 -8.81 -13.21 7.76
CA MET A 182 -9.36 -14.36 7.05
C MET A 182 -8.44 -14.86 5.92
N ASN A 183 -7.76 -13.95 5.22
CA ASN A 183 -6.80 -14.34 4.18
C ASN A 183 -5.46 -14.82 4.73
N ALA A 184 -5.06 -14.38 5.93
CA ALA A 184 -3.89 -14.93 6.62
C ALA A 184 -4.11 -16.38 7.07
N GLU A 185 -5.34 -16.73 7.49
CA GLU A 185 -5.72 -18.10 7.85
C GLU A 185 -5.84 -19.04 6.64
N ALA A 186 -6.12 -18.51 5.44
CA ALA A 186 -6.19 -19.29 4.20
C ALA A 186 -4.82 -19.57 3.54
N ALA A 187 -3.75 -18.95 4.05
CA ALA A 187 -2.38 -19.07 3.54
C ALA A 187 -1.48 -19.99 4.39
N GLN A 188 -2.02 -20.58 5.47
CA GLN A 188 -1.37 -21.61 6.32
C GLN A 188 -1.82 -23.01 5.93
#